data_AF-A0A5S9MD10-F1
#
_entry.id   AF-A0A5S9MD10-F1
#
_cell.length_a   1.000
_cell.length_b   1.000
_cell.length_c   1.000
_cell.angle_alpha   90.00
_cell.angle_beta   90.00
_cell.angle_gamma   90.00
#
_symmetry.space_group_name_H-M   'P 1'
#
loop_
_entity.id
_entity.type
_entity.pdbx_description
1 polymer ?
#
loop_
_entity_poly.entity_id
_entity_poly.type
_entity_poly.pdbx_seq_one_letter_code
_entity_poly.pdbx_strand_id
1 'polypeptide(L)' 'MNVNQADAAELQTINGIGPAKAEAIITYREEHGEFQQIEDLRNISGFGEKTIERLKSQLTVK' A
#
# COMPACT_ATOMS: atom_id res chain seq x y z
N MET A 1 -9.55 -4.88 -1.04
CA MET A 1 -8.77 -4.67 -2.28
C MET A 1 -7.42 -5.33 -2.11
N ASN A 2 -6.93 -6.11 -3.07
CA ASN A 2 -5.65 -6.79 -2.90
C ASN A 2 -4.49 -5.81 -3.16
N VAL A 3 -3.62 -5.56 -2.18
CA VAL A 3 -2.49 -4.64 -2.34
C VAL A 3 -1.46 -5.14 -3.37
N ASN A 4 -1.34 -6.46 -3.53
CA ASN A 4 -0.43 -7.08 -4.49
C ASN A 4 -0.94 -6.95 -5.94
N GLN A 5 -2.25 -6.77 -6.12
CA GLN A 5 -2.88 -6.70 -7.45
C GLN A 5 -3.41 -5.31 -7.78
N ALA A 6 -3.53 -4.41 -6.80
CA ALA A 6 -4.06 -3.07 -7.01
C ALA A 6 -3.11 -2.23 -7.88
N ASP A 7 -3.70 -1.45 -8.77
CA ASP A 7 -2.96 -0.48 -9.58
C ASP A 7 -2.79 0.88 -8.86
N ALA A 8 -1.89 1.72 -9.37
CA ALA A 8 -1.60 3.03 -8.76
C ALA A 8 -2.87 3.88 -8.63
N ALA A 9 -3.74 3.84 -9.64
CA ALA A 9 -5.01 4.56 -9.65
C ALA A 9 -5.97 4.05 -8.57
N GLU A 10 -6.05 2.74 -8.37
CA GLU A 10 -6.89 2.13 -7.34
C GLU A 10 -6.40 2.49 -5.93
N LEU A 11 -5.09 2.42 -5.71
CA LEU A 11 -4.48 2.82 -4.45
C LEU A 11 -4.72 4.30 -4.15
N GLN A 12 -4.68 5.18 -5.16
CA GLN A 12 -4.98 6.61 -5.01
C GLN A 12 -6.44 6.91 -4.66
N THR A 13 -7.39 5.98 -4.89
CA THR A 13 -8.77 6.15 -4.41
C THR A 13 -8.87 6.15 -2.89
N ILE A 14 -7.84 5.62 -2.22
CA ILE A 14 -7.81 5.53 -0.78
C ILE A 14 -7.34 6.85 -0.19
N ASN A 15 -8.26 7.50 0.50
CA ASN A 15 -8.01 8.71 1.27
C ASN A 15 -6.79 8.55 2.20
N GLY A 16 -5.70 9.27 1.89
CA GLY A 16 -4.41 9.19 2.59
C GLY A 16 -3.28 8.56 1.76
N ILE A 17 -3.59 7.99 0.59
CA ILE A 17 -2.64 7.57 -0.43
C ILE A 17 -2.68 8.59 -1.58
N GLY A 18 -1.57 9.31 -1.74
CA GLY A 18 -1.35 10.16 -2.92
C GLY A 18 -0.56 9.43 -4.00
N PRO A 19 -0.32 10.06 -5.16
CA PRO A 19 0.42 9.46 -6.28
C PRO A 19 1.79 8.92 -5.86
N ALA A 20 2.57 9.71 -5.11
CA ALA A 20 3.89 9.27 -4.61
C ALA A 20 3.83 8.01 -3.73
N LYS A 21 2.78 7.86 -2.92
CA LYS A 21 2.61 6.68 -2.06
C LYS A 21 2.17 5.47 -2.86
N ALA A 22 1.29 5.66 -3.83
CA ALA A 22 0.84 4.60 -4.73
C ALA A 22 2.01 4.06 -5.57
N GLU A 23 2.84 4.94 -6.12
CA GLU A 23 4.07 4.54 -6.82
C GLU A 23 5.02 3.79 -5.87
N ALA A 24 5.22 4.28 -4.65
CA ALA A 24 6.10 3.63 -3.70
C ALA A 24 5.63 2.22 -3.30
N ILE A 25 4.32 1.96 -3.25
CA ILE A 25 3.77 0.60 -3.07
C ILE A 25 4.17 -0.31 -4.23
N ILE A 26 4.03 0.18 -5.47
CA ILE A 26 4.36 -0.59 -6.67
C ILE A 26 5.86 -0.87 -6.72
N THR A 27 6.69 0.15 -6.53
CA THR A 27 8.15 -0.02 -6.50
C THR A 27 8.57 -0.99 -5.41
N TYR A 28 8.00 -0.87 -4.20
CA TYR A 28 8.34 -1.77 -3.11
C TYR A 28 8.01 -3.23 -3.45
N ARG A 29 6.83 -3.52 -4.02
CA ARG A 29 6.49 -4.90 -4.40
C ARG A 29 7.33 -5.44 -5.56
N GLU A 30 7.79 -4.58 -6.46
CA GLU A 30 8.68 -4.96 -7.55
C GLU A 30 10.10 -5.28 -7.05
N GLU A 31 10.60 -4.52 -6.07
CA GLU A 31 11.95 -4.70 -5.52
C GLU A 31 12.03 -5.77 -4.42
N HIS A 32 11.03 -5.84 -3.53
CA HIS A 32 11.03 -6.72 -2.36
C HIS A 32 10.13 -7.95 -2.52
N GLY A 33 9.31 -7.98 -3.57
CA GLY A 33 8.29 -9.02 -3.78
C GLY A 33 6.95 -8.67 -3.14
N GLU A 34 6.02 -9.62 -3.20
CA GLU A 34 4.64 -9.43 -2.75
C GLU A 34 4.55 -9.09 -1.24
N PHE A 35 3.62 -8.21 -0.88
CA PHE A 35 3.32 -7.91 0.51
C PHE A 35 2.69 -9.13 1.18
N GLN A 36 3.30 -9.58 2.28
CA GLN A 36 2.77 -10.70 3.07
C GLN A 36 1.76 -10.24 4.10
N GLN A 37 1.87 -8.99 4.55
CA GLN A 37 0.97 -8.34 5.49
C GLN A 37 0.83 -6.85 5.16
N ILE A 38 -0.32 -6.27 5.47
CA ILE A 38 -0.54 -4.82 5.28
C ILE A 38 0.44 -3.97 6.10
N GLU A 39 1.00 -4.55 7.17
CA GLU A 39 2.02 -3.91 8.00
C GLU A 39 3.33 -3.67 7.27
N ASP A 40 3.65 -4.43 6.22
CA ASP A 40 4.86 -4.24 5.42
C ASP A 40 4.88 -2.88 4.71
N LEU A 41 3.71 -2.26 4.51
CA LEU A 41 3.61 -0.88 4.03
C LEU A 41 4.36 0.11 4.93
N ARG A 42 4.58 -0.21 6.21
CA ARG A 42 5.39 0.61 7.13
C ARG A 42 6.83 0.77 6.69
N ASN A 43 7.34 -0.16 5.88
CA ASN A 43 8.72 -0.12 5.38
C ASN A 43 8.87 0.92 4.26
N ILE A 44 7.75 1.42 3.74
CA ILE A 44 7.71 2.43 2.70
C ILE A 44 7.63 3.82 3.33
N SER A 45 8.54 4.69 2.94
CA SER A 45 8.54 6.07 3.40
C SER A 45 7.24 6.79 3.01
N GLY A 46 6.58 7.42 3.99
CA GLY A 46 5.30 8.11 3.80
C GLY A 46 4.06 7.32 4.26
N PHE A 47 4.20 6.07 4.68
CA PHE A 47 3.13 5.29 5.32
C PHE A 47 3.21 5.40 6.84
N GLY A 48 2.51 6.40 7.39
CA GLY A 48 2.34 6.53 8.84
C GLY A 48 1.29 5.56 9.40
N GLU A 49 1.34 5.32 10.72
CA GLU A 49 0.45 4.40 11.44
C GLU A 49 -1.03 4.61 11.11
N LYS A 50 -1.51 5.86 11.15
CA LYS A 50 -2.90 6.21 10.83
C LYS A 50 -3.32 5.84 9.40
N THR A 51 -2.37 5.89 8.45
CA THR A 51 -2.64 5.48 7.07
C THR A 51 -2.76 3.97 7.03
N ILE A 52 -1.78 3.25 7.61
CA ILE A 52 -1.74 1.80 7.64
C ILE A 52 -2.99 1.22 8.33
N GLU A 53 -3.43 1.77 9.46
CA GLU A 53 -4.65 1.32 10.15
C GLU A 53 -5.90 1.40 9.26
N ARG A 54 -6.07 2.50 8.52
CA ARG A 54 -7.16 2.63 7.55
C ARG A 54 -7.02 1.62 6.41
N LEU A 55 -5.79 1.42 5.94
CA LEU A 55 -5.50 0.46 4.89
C LEU A 55 -5.74 -0.97 5.34
N LYS A 56 -5.46 -1.35 6.60
CA LYS A 56 -5.80 -2.68 7.13
C LYS A 56 -7.30 -3.00 7.01
N SER A 57 -8.16 -1.99 7.08
CA SER A 57 -9.61 -2.17 6.92
C SER A 57 -10.08 -2.22 5.46
N GLN A 58 -9.27 -1.78 4.49
CA GLN A 58 -9.67 -1.64 3.08
C GLN A 58 -8.86 -2.54 2.12
N LEU A 59 -7.63 -2.84 2.51
CA LEU A 59 -6.66 -3.66 1.81
C LEU A 59 -6.55 -5.03 2.45
N THR A 60 -6.29 -6.02 1.61
CA THR A 60 -6.03 -7.40 1.98
C THR A 60 -4.77 -7.87 1.25
N VAL A 61 -4.04 -8.78 1.88
CA VAL A 61 -2.96 -9.56 1.28
C VAL A 61 -3.49 -10.99 1.12
N LYS A 62 -3.24 -11.63 -0.03
CA LYS A 62 -3.71 -12.99 -0.29
C LYS A 62 -2.66 -13.75 -1.07
#